data_AF-A0A815VE52-F1
#
_entry.id   AF-A0A815VE52-F1
#
_cell.length_a   1.000
_cell.length_b   1.000
_cell.length_c   1.000
_cell.angle_alpha   90.00
_cell.angle_beta   90.00
_cell.angle_gamma   90.00
#
_symmetry.space_group_name_H-M   'P 1'
#
loop_
_entity.id
_entity.type
_entity.pdbx_description
1 polymer ?
#
loop_
_entity_poly.entity_id
_entity_poly.type
_entity_poly.pdbx_seq_one_letter_code
_entity_poly.pdbx_strand_id
1 'polypeptide(L)'
;MQLVTLRDRARLRLDSETEVQRQDRLRKDRERVQTRRANVTQDLRRERLEQMKERAQIAQMNESEKEHQIRINHQRERSQSNRINKKLEKRSIDNTMLHQQDLHDHTYGNSSYIRPVRSSMNAIGRNDSVTNKNKIRESSTWPAPVSIELKEECLKQFLQRTSMANLAEVTCAICNIRSSKQQC
;
A
#
# COMPACT_ATOMS: atom_id res chain seq x y z
N MET A 1 -4.84 49.73 -15.28
CA MET A 1 -3.43 50.09 -14.99
C MET A 1 -3.00 49.78 -13.55
N GLN A 2 -3.77 50.08 -12.51
CA GLN A 2 -3.34 49.90 -11.10
C GLN A 2 -2.94 48.45 -10.72
N LEU A 3 -3.70 47.44 -11.16
CA LEU A 3 -3.40 46.03 -10.85
C LEU A 3 -2.07 45.54 -11.45
N VAL A 4 -1.71 46.05 -12.64
CA VAL A 4 -0.42 45.74 -13.29
C VAL A 4 0.73 46.31 -12.46
N THR A 5 0.61 47.57 -12.03
CA THR A 5 1.63 48.21 -11.19
C THR A 5 1.81 47.53 -9.82
N LEU A 6 0.74 46.98 -9.24
CA LEU A 6 0.81 46.23 -7.99
C LEU A 6 1.48 44.86 -8.19
N ARG A 7 1.16 44.18 -9.29
CA ARG A 7 1.80 42.89 -9.65
C ARG A 7 3.30 43.07 -9.88
N ASP A 8 3.70 44.11 -10.59
CA ASP A 8 5.10 44.39 -10.90
C ASP A 8 5.89 44.74 -9.63
N ARG A 9 5.31 45.55 -8.74
CA ARG A 9 5.91 45.83 -7.43
C ARG A 9 6.03 44.58 -6.57
N ALA A 10 5.03 43.71 -6.57
CA ALA A 10 5.10 42.44 -5.85
C ALA A 10 6.20 41.53 -6.42
N ARG A 11 6.33 41.46 -7.75
CA ARG A 11 7.38 40.69 -8.42
C ARG A 11 8.77 41.19 -8.05
N LEU A 12 9.00 42.51 -8.12
CA LEU A 12 10.29 43.11 -7.74
C LEU A 12 10.64 42.83 -6.28
N ARG A 13 9.65 42.84 -5.37
CA ARG A 13 9.89 42.46 -3.96
C ARG A 13 10.27 40.99 -3.82
N LEU A 14 9.62 40.09 -4.55
CA LEU A 14 9.93 38.66 -4.53
C LEU A 14 11.32 38.36 -5.12
N ASP A 15 11.68 39.04 -6.21
CA ASP A 15 12.97 38.85 -6.89
C ASP A 15 14.15 39.37 -6.07
N SER A 16 13.89 40.29 -5.13
CA SER A 16 14.88 40.85 -4.19
C SER A 16 14.84 40.22 -2.79
N GLU A 17 14.02 39.18 -2.58
CA GLU A 17 13.99 38.46 -1.30
C GLU A 17 15.33 37.77 -1.03
N THR A 18 15.83 37.90 0.20
CA THR A 18 16.87 37.00 0.68
C THR A 18 16.28 35.61 0.97
N GLU A 19 17.11 34.56 1.00
CA GLU A 19 16.61 33.20 1.28
C GLU A 19 15.90 33.12 2.65
N VAL A 20 16.38 33.86 3.66
CA VAL A 20 15.73 33.93 4.99
C VAL A 20 14.34 34.56 4.89
N GLN A 21 14.20 35.66 4.15
CA GLN A 21 12.91 36.33 3.94
C GLN A 21 11.95 35.43 3.16
N ARG A 22 12.45 34.75 2.12
CA ARG A 22 11.69 33.78 1.34
C ARG A 22 11.19 32.63 2.21
N GLN A 23 12.04 32.05 3.06
CA GLN A 23 11.66 30.98 3.98
C GLN A 23 10.62 31.45 5.01
N ASP A 24 10.78 32.65 5.59
CA ASP A 24 9.80 33.21 6.52
C ASP A 24 8.43 33.44 5.85
N ARG A 25 8.41 34.01 4.62
CA ARG A 25 7.18 34.17 3.84
C ARG A 25 6.51 32.83 3.58
N LEU A 26 7.26 31.84 3.09
CA LEU A 26 6.74 30.50 2.82
C LEU A 26 6.24 29.79 4.08
N ARG A 27 6.91 29.97 5.22
CA ARG A 27 6.46 29.46 6.52
C ARG A 27 5.10 30.07 6.90
N LYS A 28 4.99 31.40 6.87
CA LYS A 28 3.73 32.12 7.16
C LYS A 28 2.61 31.71 6.21
N ASP A 29 2.91 31.50 4.93
CA ASP A 29 1.94 31.00 3.95
C ASP A 29 1.44 29.59 4.30
N ARG A 30 2.35 28.67 4.67
CA ARG A 30 1.99 27.31 5.10
C ARG A 30 1.11 27.32 6.35
N GLU A 31 1.45 28.13 7.34
CA GLU A 31 0.67 28.28 8.58
C GLU A 31 -0.75 28.80 8.31
N ARG A 32 -0.87 29.81 7.44
CA ARG A 32 -2.19 30.32 7.01
C ARG A 32 -3.02 29.23 6.32
N VAL A 33 -2.40 28.47 5.41
CA VAL A 33 -3.10 27.38 4.71
C VAL A 33 -3.50 26.27 5.68
N GLN A 34 -2.63 25.90 6.62
CA GLN A 34 -2.92 24.88 7.62
C GLN A 34 -4.09 25.29 8.50
N THR A 35 -4.09 26.52 9.00
CA THR A 35 -5.18 27.08 9.82
C THR A 35 -6.50 27.06 9.05
N ARG A 36 -6.50 27.49 7.78
CA ARG A 36 -7.69 27.41 6.93
C ARG A 36 -8.17 25.97 6.76
N ARG A 37 -7.27 25.01 6.55
CA ARG A 37 -7.62 23.60 6.34
C ARG A 37 -8.21 22.94 7.58
N ALA A 38 -7.78 23.34 8.78
CA ALA A 38 -8.29 22.79 10.04
C ALA A 38 -9.77 23.14 10.26
N ASN A 39 -10.20 24.31 9.77
CA ASN A 39 -11.54 24.87 10.01
C ASN A 39 -12.51 24.73 8.82
N VAL A 40 -12.17 23.90 7.83
CA VAL A 40 -12.97 23.73 6.60
C VAL A 40 -14.10 22.72 6.81
N THR A 41 -15.30 23.05 6.32
CA THR A 41 -16.44 22.14 6.30
C THR A 41 -16.21 20.95 5.36
N GLN A 42 -16.94 19.86 5.57
CA GLN A 42 -16.77 18.65 4.76
C GLN A 42 -17.06 18.87 3.27
N ASP A 43 -18.03 19.72 2.93
CA ASP A 43 -18.40 20.00 1.55
C ASP A 43 -17.33 20.81 0.82
N LEU A 44 -16.81 21.87 1.45
CA LEU A 44 -15.68 22.63 0.92
C LEU A 44 -14.41 21.78 0.79
N ARG A 45 -14.21 20.80 1.69
CA ARG A 45 -13.14 19.80 1.55
C ARG A 45 -13.35 18.93 0.32
N ARG A 46 -14.57 18.45 0.07
CA ARG A 46 -14.94 17.61 -1.07
C ARG A 46 -14.73 18.35 -2.37
N GLU A 47 -15.30 19.56 -2.48
CA GLU A 47 -15.19 20.42 -3.66
C GLU A 47 -13.71 20.69 -4.00
N ARG A 48 -12.88 21.05 -3.01
CA ARG A 48 -11.44 21.25 -3.22
C ARG A 48 -10.75 19.99 -3.75
N LEU A 49 -11.09 18.81 -3.23
CA LEU A 49 -10.50 17.55 -3.68
C LEU A 49 -10.95 17.20 -5.11
N GLU A 50 -12.19 17.50 -5.46
CA GLU A 50 -12.72 17.31 -6.80
C GLU A 50 -12.06 18.23 -7.82
N GLN A 51 -11.98 19.54 -7.53
CA GLN A 51 -11.22 20.49 -8.35
C GLN A 51 -9.75 20.08 -8.51
N MET A 52 -9.13 19.51 -7.47
CA MET A 52 -7.76 19.01 -7.55
C MET A 52 -7.65 17.79 -8.48
N LYS A 53 -8.63 16.87 -8.46
CA LYS A 53 -8.67 15.72 -9.37
C LYS A 53 -8.87 16.16 -10.81
N GLU A 54 -9.81 17.07 -11.05
CA GLU A 54 -10.10 17.60 -12.38
C GLU A 54 -8.86 18.27 -13.00
N ARG A 55 -8.18 19.15 -12.24
CA ARG A 55 -6.92 19.77 -12.69
C ARG A 55 -5.85 18.73 -13.01
N ALA A 56 -5.74 17.68 -12.21
CA ALA A 56 -4.78 16.60 -12.45
C ALA A 56 -5.13 15.79 -13.71
N GLN A 57 -6.40 15.57 -14.00
CA GLN A 57 -6.85 14.91 -15.23
C GLN A 57 -6.56 15.77 -16.46
N ILE A 58 -6.90 17.07 -16.41
CA ILE A 58 -6.60 18.00 -17.50
C ILE A 58 -5.09 18.05 -17.77
N ALA A 59 -4.26 18.13 -16.73
CA ALA A 59 -2.81 18.10 -16.88
C ALA A 59 -2.30 16.80 -17.53
N GLN A 60 -2.92 15.65 -17.22
CA GLN A 60 -2.55 14.36 -17.83
C GLN A 60 -3.02 14.24 -19.28
N MET A 61 -4.18 14.78 -19.64
CA MET A 61 -4.66 14.77 -21.03
C MET A 61 -3.82 15.65 -21.94
N ASN A 62 -3.24 16.73 -21.40
CA ASN A 62 -2.38 17.65 -22.12
C ASN A 62 -0.87 17.34 -21.92
N GLU A 63 -0.54 16.18 -21.35
CA GLU A 63 0.83 15.75 -21.07
C GLU A 63 1.54 15.39 -22.38
N SER A 64 2.77 15.89 -22.57
CA SER A 64 3.62 15.43 -23.67
C SER A 64 4.17 14.03 -23.39
N GLU A 65 4.54 13.28 -24.44
CA GLU A 65 5.08 11.91 -24.28
C GLU A 65 6.32 11.86 -23.36
N LYS A 66 7.18 12.88 -23.42
CA LYS A 66 8.35 12.97 -22.55
C LYS A 66 7.96 13.14 -21.07
N GLU A 67 7.00 14.02 -20.80
CA GLU A 67 6.48 14.24 -19.44
C GLU A 67 5.76 12.99 -18.92
N HIS A 68 5.02 12.30 -19.78
CA HIS A 68 4.39 11.03 -19.48
C HIS A 68 5.42 9.99 -19.01
N GLN A 69 6.50 9.82 -19.78
CA GLN A 69 7.54 8.86 -19.44
C GLN A 69 8.23 9.21 -18.11
N ILE A 70 8.48 10.51 -17.86
CA ILE A 70 9.04 10.99 -16.59
C ILE A 70 8.09 10.64 -15.43
N ARG A 71 6.79 10.93 -15.57
CA ARG A 71 5.79 10.64 -14.54
C ARG A 71 5.72 9.16 -14.20
N ILE A 72 5.70 8.28 -15.21
CA ILE A 72 5.66 6.83 -15.02
C ILE A 72 6.94 6.32 -14.36
N ASN A 73 8.11 6.77 -14.80
CA ASN A 73 9.39 6.39 -14.18
C ASN A 73 9.43 6.81 -12.70
N HIS A 74 9.05 8.05 -12.40
CA HIS A 74 8.97 8.54 -11.02
C HIS A 74 7.93 7.77 -10.18
N GLN A 75 6.84 7.29 -10.79
CA GLN A 75 5.89 6.40 -10.10
C GLN A 75 6.50 5.02 -9.79
N ARG A 76 7.29 4.47 -10.70
CA ARG A 76 8.00 3.19 -10.50
C ARG A 76 9.03 3.30 -9.37
N GLU A 77 9.86 4.35 -9.38
CA GLU A 77 10.88 4.61 -8.37
C GLU A 77 10.27 4.78 -6.97
N ARG A 78 9.20 5.57 -6.85
CA ARG A 78 8.46 5.72 -5.58
C ARG A 78 7.91 4.39 -5.10
N SER A 79 7.35 3.58 -6.00
CA SER A 79 6.80 2.26 -5.65
C SER A 79 7.89 1.29 -5.18
N GLN A 80 9.06 1.30 -5.82
CA GLN A 80 10.21 0.50 -5.43
C GLN A 80 10.74 0.93 -4.07
N SER A 81 10.92 2.23 -3.86
CA SER A 81 11.39 2.80 -2.58
C SER A 81 10.43 2.45 -1.44
N ASN A 82 9.11 2.58 -1.66
CA ASN A 82 8.10 2.20 -0.66
C ASN A 82 8.15 0.71 -0.32
N ARG A 83 8.39 -0.17 -1.30
CA ARG A 83 8.54 -1.61 -1.05
C ARG A 83 9.79 -1.91 -0.22
N ILE A 84 10.89 -1.21 -0.47
CA ILE A 84 12.13 -1.35 0.30
C ILE A 84 11.92 -0.85 1.72
N ASN A 85 11.39 0.35 1.89
CA ASN A 85 11.12 0.95 3.21
C ASN A 85 10.19 0.06 4.03
N LYS A 86 9.11 -0.46 3.45
CA LYS A 86 8.22 -1.40 4.14
C LYS A 86 8.93 -2.67 4.61
N LYS A 87 9.89 -3.19 3.82
CA LYS A 87 10.71 -4.34 4.24
C LYS A 87 11.66 -3.97 5.38
N LEU A 88 12.25 -2.78 5.35
CA LEU A 88 13.13 -2.29 6.42
C LEU A 88 12.35 -2.05 7.72
N GLU A 89 11.20 -1.40 7.64
CA GLU A 89 10.28 -1.20 8.77
C GLU A 89 9.87 -2.53 9.39
N LYS A 90 9.47 -3.51 8.57
CA LYS A 90 9.12 -4.84 9.08
C LYS A 90 10.31 -5.50 9.82
N ARG A 91 11.51 -5.48 9.23
CA ARG A 91 12.72 -6.03 9.88
C ARG A 91 13.06 -5.29 11.17
N SER A 92 12.88 -3.98 11.21
CA SER A 92 13.08 -3.17 12.41
C SER A 92 12.11 -3.58 13.51
N ILE A 93 10.83 -3.77 13.19
CA ILE A 93 9.81 -4.26 14.14
C ILE A 93 10.18 -5.65 14.66
N ASP A 94 10.51 -6.58 13.76
CA ASP A 94 10.88 -7.96 14.11
C ASP A 94 12.10 -7.99 15.05
N ASN A 95 13.14 -7.18 14.77
CA ASN A 95 14.31 -7.04 15.64
C ASN A 95 13.98 -6.41 17.00
N THR A 96 13.02 -5.49 17.06
CA THR A 96 12.61 -4.85 18.32
C THR A 96 11.81 -5.82 19.21
N MET A 97 11.02 -6.71 18.62
CA MET A 97 10.31 -7.76 19.36
C MET A 97 11.24 -8.83 19.93
N LEU A 98 12.26 -9.26 19.19
CA LEU A 98 13.28 -10.19 19.68
C LEU A 98 14.02 -9.60 20.90
N HIS A 99 14.39 -8.32 20.84
CA HIS A 99 15.08 -7.66 21.95
C HIS A 99 14.22 -7.50 23.21
N GLN A 100 12.88 -7.41 23.08
CA GLN A 100 11.98 -7.40 24.23
C GLN A 100 11.79 -8.79 24.85
N GLN A 101 11.82 -9.86 24.05
CA GLN A 101 11.76 -11.24 24.55
C GLN A 101 13.01 -11.61 25.35
N ASP A 102 14.19 -11.26 24.85
CA ASP A 102 15.46 -11.51 25.55
C ASP A 102 15.52 -10.81 26.92
N LEU A 103 14.93 -9.60 27.05
CA LEU A 103 14.85 -8.89 28.33
C LEU A 103 13.84 -9.51 29.32
N HIS A 104 12.81 -10.19 28.82
CA HIS A 104 11.77 -10.80 29.67
C HIS A 104 12.23 -12.15 30.26
N ASP A 105 12.98 -12.95 29.48
CA ASP A 105 13.55 -14.22 29.94
C ASP A 105 14.67 -14.03 30.98
N HIS A 106 15.33 -12.87 30.98
CA HIS A 106 16.36 -12.54 31.97
C HIS A 106 15.82 -11.92 33.27
N THR A 107 14.54 -11.55 33.33
CA THR A 107 13.94 -10.92 34.53
C THR A 107 13.12 -11.87 35.41
N TYR A 108 12.76 -13.08 34.93
CA TYR A 108 11.97 -14.07 35.70
C TYR A 108 12.64 -15.43 35.90
N GLY A 109 13.97 -15.52 35.70
CA GLY A 109 14.74 -16.75 35.87
C GLY A 109 15.34 -16.96 37.26
N ASN A 110 14.60 -16.68 38.35
CA ASN A 110 15.07 -17.00 39.70
C ASN A 110 13.91 -17.51 40.58
N SER A 111 13.39 -18.70 40.27
CA SER A 111 12.54 -19.47 41.19
C SER A 111 12.87 -20.95 41.07
N SER A 112 13.74 -21.39 41.98
CA SER A 112 14.08 -22.78 42.23
C SER A 112 12.89 -23.56 42.77
N TYR A 113 12.45 -24.63 42.10
CA TYR A 113 11.96 -25.85 42.78
C TYR A 113 12.30 -27.09 41.93
N ILE A 114 12.82 -28.10 42.63
CA ILE A 114 13.53 -29.27 42.14
C ILE A 114 12.55 -30.46 41.92
N ARG A 115 12.77 -31.27 40.86
CA ARG A 115 12.85 -32.76 40.80
C ARG A 115 12.18 -33.39 39.54
N PRO A 116 12.52 -34.62 39.12
CA PRO A 116 13.87 -35.13 38.82
C PRO A 116 13.94 -35.97 37.52
N VAL A 117 15.12 -35.97 36.91
CA VAL A 117 15.82 -37.09 36.24
C VAL A 117 14.97 -38.24 35.66
N ARG A 118 14.95 -38.33 34.32
CA ARG A 118 15.34 -39.58 33.68
C ARG A 118 16.43 -39.31 32.64
N SER A 119 17.66 -39.44 33.10
CA SER A 119 18.82 -39.69 32.26
C SER A 119 18.57 -40.95 31.43
N SER A 120 18.77 -40.84 30.12
CA SER A 120 19.49 -41.88 29.39
C SER A 120 20.70 -41.22 28.75
N MET A 121 21.80 -41.29 29.52
CA MET A 121 23.19 -41.47 29.10
C MET A 121 23.35 -41.96 27.64
N ASN A 122 24.34 -41.63 26.83
CA ASN A 122 25.67 -41.00 26.88
C ASN A 122 26.09 -40.95 25.38
N ALA A 123 27.06 -40.21 24.83
CA ALA A 123 28.08 -39.30 25.31
C ALA A 123 28.63 -38.56 24.07
N ILE A 124 28.97 -37.28 24.28
CA ILE A 124 30.25 -36.64 23.91
C ILE A 124 30.79 -36.89 22.50
N GLY A 125 30.64 -35.88 21.63
CA GLY A 125 31.44 -35.70 20.43
C GLY A 125 31.41 -34.24 20.00
N ARG A 126 32.53 -33.55 20.23
CA ARG A 126 32.78 -32.15 19.86
C ARG A 126 32.59 -31.91 18.36
N ASN A 127 32.16 -30.70 18.04
CA ASN A 127 32.37 -29.97 16.78
C ASN A 127 31.87 -30.66 15.50
N ASP A 128 30.72 -30.21 15.00
CA ASP A 128 30.48 -30.02 13.56
C ASP A 128 29.29 -29.06 13.37
N SER A 129 29.54 -27.80 13.72
CA SER A 129 28.85 -26.69 13.08
C SER A 129 29.22 -26.69 11.60
N VAL A 130 28.25 -26.43 10.71
CA VAL A 130 28.41 -26.15 9.27
C VAL A 130 28.19 -27.32 8.29
N THR A 131 27.13 -28.11 8.43
CA THR A 131 26.58 -28.86 7.26
C THR A 131 25.07 -29.09 7.23
N ASN A 132 24.33 -28.87 8.31
CA ASN A 132 22.91 -29.25 8.37
C ASN A 132 21.90 -28.08 8.24
N LYS A 133 22.21 -27.06 7.42
CA LYS A 133 21.25 -26.00 7.04
C LYS A 133 20.70 -26.15 5.62
N ASN A 134 21.21 -27.10 4.83
CA ASN A 134 20.78 -27.27 3.44
C ASN A 134 19.64 -28.30 3.26
N LYS A 135 19.35 -29.15 4.25
CA LYS A 135 18.28 -30.17 4.12
C LYS A 135 16.85 -29.68 4.33
N ILE A 136 16.64 -28.47 4.85
CA ILE A 136 15.30 -27.91 5.10
C ILE A 136 14.85 -26.95 3.97
N ARG A 137 15.73 -26.63 3.01
CA ARG A 137 15.44 -25.68 1.93
C ARG A 137 14.86 -26.31 0.65
N GLU A 138 14.75 -27.63 0.56
CA GLU A 138 14.35 -28.32 -0.67
C GLU A 138 12.87 -28.76 -0.72
N SER A 139 12.06 -28.53 0.31
CA SER A 139 10.66 -28.99 0.33
C SER A 139 9.58 -27.93 0.13
N SER A 140 9.94 -26.65 -0.07
CA SER A 140 8.95 -25.61 -0.43
C SER A 140 8.78 -25.54 -1.95
N THR A 141 8.37 -26.65 -2.56
CA THR A 141 7.94 -26.66 -3.96
C THR A 141 6.61 -25.93 -4.03
N TRP A 142 6.63 -24.70 -4.53
CA TRP A 142 5.41 -23.96 -4.86
C TRP A 142 4.55 -24.82 -5.78
N PRO A 143 3.21 -24.84 -5.59
CA PRO A 143 2.34 -25.57 -6.49
C PRO A 143 2.56 -25.09 -7.92
N ALA A 144 2.57 -26.04 -8.85
CA ALA A 144 2.79 -25.74 -10.25
C ALA A 144 1.80 -24.65 -10.71
N PRO A 145 2.23 -23.69 -11.55
CA PRO A 145 1.35 -22.69 -12.12
C PRO A 145 0.13 -23.35 -12.76
N VAL A 146 -1.06 -22.86 -12.40
CA VAL A 146 -2.31 -23.33 -13.02
C VAL A 146 -2.24 -23.08 -14.53
N SER A 147 -2.54 -24.11 -15.33
CA SER A 147 -2.51 -24.04 -16.78
C SER A 147 -3.47 -22.96 -17.30
N ILE A 148 -3.10 -22.36 -18.43
CA ILE A 148 -3.91 -21.31 -19.07
C ILE A 148 -5.27 -21.88 -19.49
N GLU A 149 -5.27 -23.10 -20.03
CA GLU A 149 -6.48 -23.84 -20.43
C GLU A 149 -7.49 -23.97 -19.29
N LEU A 150 -7.04 -24.31 -18.08
CA LEU A 150 -7.93 -24.43 -16.92
C LEU A 150 -8.55 -23.08 -16.54
N LYS A 151 -7.76 -22.00 -16.61
CA LYS A 151 -8.25 -20.64 -16.31
C LYS A 151 -9.28 -20.19 -17.33
N GLU A 152 -9.02 -20.45 -18.61
CA GLU A 152 -9.94 -20.12 -19.70
C GLU A 152 -11.26 -20.89 -19.58
N GLU A 153 -11.19 -22.17 -19.25
CA GLU A 153 -12.38 -23.01 -19.07
C GLU A 153 -13.21 -22.54 -17.86
N CYS A 154 -12.57 -22.27 -16.71
CA CYS A 154 -13.25 -21.70 -15.56
C CYS A 154 -13.90 -20.34 -15.87
N LEU A 155 -13.23 -19.49 -16.65
CA LEU A 155 -13.76 -18.20 -17.06
C LEU A 155 -14.98 -18.36 -17.99
N LYS A 156 -14.91 -19.28 -18.96
CA LYS A 156 -16.06 -19.60 -19.84
C LYS A 156 -17.27 -20.07 -19.06
N GLN A 157 -17.08 -21.00 -18.11
CA GLN A 157 -18.15 -21.50 -17.26
C GLN A 157 -18.76 -20.41 -16.37
N PHE A 158 -17.92 -19.53 -15.83
CA PHE A 158 -18.37 -18.38 -15.04
C PHE A 158 -19.23 -17.42 -15.89
N LEU A 159 -18.75 -17.05 -17.08
CA LEU A 159 -19.48 -16.19 -18.01
C LEU A 159 -20.79 -16.82 -18.48
N GLN A 160 -20.81 -18.13 -18.70
CA GLN A 160 -22.04 -18.84 -19.06
C GLN A 160 -23.08 -18.77 -17.93
N ARG A 161 -22.68 -19.07 -16.68
CA ARG A 161 -23.58 -19.01 -15.51
C ARG A 161 -24.08 -17.61 -15.21
N THR A 162 -23.26 -16.59 -15.49
CA THR A 162 -23.59 -15.18 -15.26
C THR A 162 -24.22 -14.50 -16.48
N SER A 163 -24.39 -15.21 -17.59
CA SER A 163 -25.03 -14.67 -18.78
C SER A 163 -26.51 -14.37 -18.50
N MET A 164 -26.99 -13.28 -19.07
CA MET A 164 -28.40 -12.86 -18.98
C MET A 164 -29.37 -13.93 -19.51
N ALA A 165 -28.92 -14.85 -20.36
CA ALA A 165 -29.73 -15.96 -20.85
C ALA A 165 -30.03 -16.99 -19.75
N ASN A 166 -29.08 -17.26 -18.86
CA ASN A 166 -29.24 -18.18 -17.72
C ASN A 166 -29.84 -17.50 -16.48
N LEU A 167 -29.68 -16.18 -16.36
CA LEU A 167 -30.27 -15.36 -15.29
C LEU A 167 -31.63 -14.76 -15.66
N ALA A 168 -32.16 -15.04 -16.86
CA ALA A 168 -33.45 -14.55 -17.31
C ALA A 168 -34.57 -15.15 -16.45
N GLU A 169 -35.06 -14.36 -15.49
CA GLU A 169 -36.31 -14.63 -14.79
C GLU A 169 -37.47 -14.41 -15.77
N VAL A 170 -38.33 -15.42 -15.92
CA VAL A 170 -39.62 -15.26 -16.59
C VAL A 170 -40.64 -14.93 -15.51
N THR A 171 -41.32 -13.80 -15.68
CA THR A 171 -42.43 -13.38 -14.82
C THR A 171 -43.75 -13.76 -15.49
N CYS A 172 -44.57 -14.52 -14.78
CA CYS A 172 -45.95 -14.77 -15.16
C CYS A 172 -46.75 -13.47 -15.02
N ALA A 173 -47.24 -12.88 -16.12
CA ALA A 173 -48.00 -11.62 -16.06
C ALA A 173 -49.34 -11.75 -15.29
N ILE A 174 -49.91 -12.95 -15.21
CA ILE A 174 -51.20 -13.22 -14.55
C ILE A 174 -51.01 -13.43 -13.04
N CYS A 175 -49.93 -14.09 -12.65
CA CYS A 175 -49.72 -14.58 -11.28
C CYS A 175 -48.51 -13.97 -10.56
N ASN A 176 -47.73 -13.13 -11.26
CA ASN A 176 -46.51 -12.45 -10.79
C ASN A 176 -45.46 -13.36 -10.12
N ILE A 177 -45.52 -14.66 -10.41
CA ILE A 177 -44.52 -15.64 -9.98
C ILE A 177 -43.29 -15.52 -10.87
N ARG A 178 -42.12 -15.49 -10.26
CA ARG A 178 -40.81 -15.49 -10.92
C ARG A 178 -40.30 -16.92 -10.98
N SER A 179 -39.93 -17.39 -12.16
CA SER A 179 -39.30 -18.70 -12.34
C SER A 179 -38.02 -18.55 -13.17
N SER A 180 -36.96 -19.24 -12.74
CA SER A 180 -35.76 -19.37 -13.55
C SER A 180 -36.06 -20.26 -14.75
N LYS A 181 -35.62 -19.84 -15.95
CA LYS A 181 -35.65 -20.69 -17.14
C LYS A 181 -34.74 -21.90 -16.90
N GLN A 182 -35.29 -23.05 -16.53
CA GLN A 182 -34.62 -24.32 -16.74
C GLN A 182 -34.68 -24.63 -18.24
N GLN A 183 -33.52 -24.64 -18.90
CA GLN A 183 -33.38 -25.03 -20.29
C GLN A 183 -33.79 -26.50 -20.45
N CYS A 184 -34.77 -26.78 -21.32
CA CYS A 184 -34.94 -28.08 -21.95
C CYS A 184 -33.87 -28.29 -23.03
#